data_AF-A0A1W9T0D8-F1
#
_entry.id   AF-A0A1W9T0D8-F1
#
_cell.length_a   1.000
_cell.length_b   1.000
_cell.length_c   1.000
_cell.angle_alpha   90.00
_cell.angle_beta   90.00
_cell.angle_gamma   90.00
#
_symmetry.space_group_name_H-M   'P 1'
#
loop_
_entity.id
_entity.type
_entity.pdbx_description
1 polymer ?
#
loop_
_entity_poly.entity_id
_entity_poly.type
_entity_poly.pdbx_seq_one_letter_code
_entity_poly.pdbx_strand_id
1 'polypeptide(L)'
;MKNFLAIYTSTIILIIALSIFYYEKKTTEKENKGGFDMAVLNYKQDVDSIAEIFNLPTDYLMALIILESSGKKKVYSRFEKRIYKKLLLTKMGKISGFEQINAKTLKLYSKKEIKKLSCSYGPFQIMGYKSIGLKISLQSLIGENHLYWAIKWINGDYGDYLRKGEYKNAFHIHNAGKKYPDDGIPTTYDPKYVEKGLKYMKHFKNYKK
;
A
#
# COMPACT_ATOMS: atom_id res chain seq x y z
N MET A 1 -35.24 48.33 6.24
CA MET A 1 -33.85 48.03 5.82
C MET A 1 -33.01 47.32 6.89
N LYS A 2 -33.01 47.73 8.17
CA LYS A 2 -32.18 47.08 9.22
C LYS A 2 -32.51 45.59 9.47
N ASN A 3 -33.77 45.18 9.35
CA ASN A 3 -34.18 43.78 9.58
C ASN A 3 -33.72 42.81 8.48
N PHE A 4 -33.58 43.26 7.23
CA PHE A 4 -33.15 42.40 6.12
C PHE A 4 -31.66 42.05 6.22
N LEU A 5 -30.83 43.02 6.65
CA LEU A 5 -29.40 42.82 6.86
C LEU A 5 -29.13 41.87 8.04
N ALA A 6 -29.94 41.95 9.10
CA ALA A 6 -29.84 41.06 10.26
C ALA A 6 -30.22 39.60 9.92
N ILE A 7 -31.22 39.37 9.07
CA ILE A 7 -31.60 38.02 8.63
C ILE A 7 -30.49 37.40 7.75
N TYR A 8 -29.88 38.22 6.89
CA TYR A 8 -28.82 37.77 5.99
C TYR A 8 -27.52 37.42 6.74
N THR A 9 -27.14 38.20 7.75
CA THR A 9 -25.98 37.88 8.59
C THR A 9 -26.23 36.63 9.44
N SER A 10 -27.44 36.46 9.97
CA SER A 10 -27.82 35.28 10.78
C SER A 10 -27.78 33.97 9.97
N THR A 11 -28.21 34.01 8.70
CA THR A 11 -28.18 32.84 7.80
C THR A 11 -26.76 32.46 7.37
N ILE A 12 -25.89 33.44 7.08
CA ILE A 12 -24.48 33.17 6.79
C ILE A 12 -23.76 32.55 7.98
N ILE A 13 -23.99 33.07 9.19
CA ILE A 13 -23.41 32.52 10.42
C ILE A 13 -23.86 31.07 10.64
N LEU A 14 -25.14 30.76 10.39
CA LEU A 14 -25.67 29.40 10.50
C LEU A 14 -25.01 28.45 9.49
N ILE A 15 -24.81 28.87 8.23
CA ILE A 15 -24.15 28.05 7.20
C ILE A 15 -22.70 27.77 7.58
N ILE A 16 -21.97 28.77 8.07
CA ILE A 16 -20.58 28.61 8.52
C ILE A 16 -20.53 27.68 9.72
N ALA A 17 -21.41 27.86 10.72
CA ALA A 17 -21.47 26.99 11.89
C ALA A 17 -21.80 25.53 11.52
N LEU A 18 -22.75 25.31 10.61
CA LEU A 18 -23.06 23.97 10.10
C LEU A 18 -21.90 23.36 9.32
N SER A 19 -21.15 24.18 8.57
CA SER A 19 -19.97 23.73 7.83
C SER A 19 -18.81 23.36 8.76
N ILE A 20 -18.58 24.15 9.81
CA ILE A 20 -17.59 23.86 10.87
C ILE A 20 -18.01 22.59 11.62
N PHE A 21 -19.26 22.49 12.06
CA PHE A 21 -19.78 21.31 12.75
C PHE A 21 -19.69 20.04 11.88
N TYR A 22 -20.02 20.15 10.60
CA TYR A 22 -19.87 19.05 9.65
C TYR A 22 -18.41 18.65 9.45
N TYR A 23 -17.51 19.63 9.35
CA TYR A 23 -16.07 19.40 9.23
C TYR A 23 -15.53 18.72 10.49
N GLU A 24 -15.85 19.26 11.68
CA GLU A 24 -15.48 18.72 12.99
C GLU A 24 -15.96 17.29 13.15
N LYS A 25 -17.26 17.01 12.94
CA LYS A 25 -17.83 15.66 13.00
C LYS A 25 -17.12 14.69 12.05
N LYS A 26 -16.77 15.12 10.83
CA LYS A 26 -16.02 14.30 9.86
C LYS A 26 -14.60 13.99 10.34
N THR A 27 -13.94 14.92 11.04
CA THR A 27 -12.65 14.68 11.72
C THR A 27 -12.78 13.76 12.92
N THR A 28 -13.77 13.93 13.79
CA THR A 28 -13.97 13.09 14.98
C THR A 28 -14.34 11.65 14.60
N GLU A 29 -15.16 11.46 13.56
CA GLU A 29 -15.44 10.13 13.00
C GLU A 29 -14.19 9.47 12.42
N LYS A 30 -13.24 10.25 11.90
CA LYS A 30 -11.96 9.74 11.38
C LYS A 30 -11.00 9.35 12.50
N GLU A 31 -11.10 9.99 13.66
CA GLU A 31 -10.29 9.71 14.86
C GLU A 31 -10.78 8.50 15.66
N ASN A 32 -12.06 8.12 15.55
CA ASN A 32 -12.66 6.98 16.27
C ASN A 32 -12.83 5.69 15.43
N LYS A 33 -12.32 5.65 14.19
CA LYS A 33 -12.50 4.52 13.27
C LYS A 33 -11.35 3.50 13.40
N GLY A 34 -11.70 2.22 13.50
CA GLY A 34 -10.71 1.13 13.53
C GLY A 34 -9.90 1.05 12.23
N GLY A 35 -8.78 0.33 12.25
CA GLY A 35 -7.91 0.18 11.06
C GLY A 35 -8.66 -0.24 9.80
N PHE A 36 -9.65 -1.13 9.94
CA PHE A 36 -10.51 -1.60 8.86
C PHE A 36 -11.34 -0.47 8.22
N ASP A 37 -12.04 0.32 9.03
CA ASP A 37 -12.85 1.43 8.55
C ASP A 37 -11.99 2.50 7.86
N MET A 38 -10.79 2.77 8.40
CA MET A 38 -9.82 3.65 7.75
C MET A 38 -9.38 3.11 6.39
N ALA A 39 -9.09 1.81 6.28
CA ALA A 39 -8.74 1.23 4.99
C ALA A 39 -9.88 1.35 3.99
N VAL A 40 -11.12 1.07 4.40
CA VAL A 40 -12.29 1.21 3.53
C VAL A 40 -12.42 2.64 3.03
N LEU A 41 -12.41 3.61 3.95
CA LEU A 41 -12.55 5.03 3.65
C LEU A 41 -11.46 5.54 2.70
N ASN A 42 -10.22 5.08 2.88
CA ASN A 42 -9.08 5.62 2.15
C ASN A 42 -8.81 4.93 0.81
N TYR A 43 -9.19 3.65 0.66
CA TYR A 43 -8.65 2.82 -0.42
C TYR A 43 -9.70 1.98 -1.15
N LYS A 44 -10.87 1.68 -0.57
CA LYS A 44 -11.76 0.64 -1.13
C LYS A 44 -12.20 0.92 -2.56
N GLN A 45 -12.59 2.15 -2.87
CA GLN A 45 -13.07 2.52 -4.20
C GLN A 45 -11.98 2.36 -5.28
N ASP A 46 -10.78 2.87 -5.01
CA ASP A 46 -9.66 2.77 -5.94
C ASP A 46 -9.19 1.32 -6.07
N VAL A 47 -9.12 0.58 -4.95
CA VAL A 47 -8.75 -0.83 -4.94
C VAL A 47 -9.75 -1.65 -5.72
N ASP A 48 -11.07 -1.44 -5.56
CA ASP A 48 -12.10 -2.14 -6.34
C ASP A 48 -11.89 -1.95 -7.83
N SER A 49 -11.74 -0.69 -8.25
CA SER A 49 -11.60 -0.32 -9.67
C SER A 49 -10.35 -0.93 -10.28
N ILE A 50 -9.23 -0.92 -9.57
CA ILE A 50 -7.95 -1.46 -10.06
C ILE A 50 -7.92 -2.99 -9.99
N ALA A 51 -8.52 -3.58 -8.95
CA ALA A 51 -8.62 -5.03 -8.78
C ALA A 51 -9.42 -5.66 -9.93
N GLU A 52 -10.49 -5.00 -10.37
CA GLU A 52 -11.27 -5.40 -11.54
C GLU A 52 -10.42 -5.46 -12.80
N ILE A 53 -9.61 -4.41 -13.08
CA ILE A 53 -8.70 -4.35 -14.24
C ILE A 53 -7.75 -5.55 -14.29
N PHE A 54 -7.21 -5.97 -13.14
CA PHE A 54 -6.22 -7.05 -13.06
C PHE A 54 -6.81 -8.42 -12.69
N ASN A 55 -8.13 -8.52 -12.55
CA ASN A 55 -8.83 -9.70 -12.03
C ASN A 55 -8.17 -10.23 -10.74
N LEU A 56 -8.08 -9.36 -9.73
CA LEU A 56 -7.51 -9.66 -8.43
C LEU A 56 -8.58 -9.59 -7.31
N PRO A 57 -8.44 -10.37 -6.24
CA PRO A 57 -9.37 -10.32 -5.11
C PRO A 57 -9.20 -9.02 -4.31
N THR A 58 -10.23 -8.16 -4.33
CA THR A 58 -10.28 -6.93 -3.51
C THR A 58 -10.04 -7.23 -2.03
N ASP A 59 -10.69 -8.26 -1.48
CA ASP A 59 -10.61 -8.61 -0.07
C ASP A 59 -9.17 -8.96 0.36
N TYR A 60 -8.40 -9.62 -0.51
CA TYR A 60 -6.97 -9.82 -0.31
C TYR A 60 -6.20 -8.48 -0.29
N LEU A 61 -6.42 -7.61 -1.28
CA LEU A 61 -5.71 -6.34 -1.38
C LEU A 61 -6.00 -5.43 -0.17
N MET A 62 -7.26 -5.36 0.25
CA MET A 62 -7.65 -4.61 1.45
C MET A 62 -7.05 -5.20 2.73
N ALA A 63 -7.01 -6.53 2.86
CA ALA A 63 -6.35 -7.20 3.98
C ALA A 63 -4.84 -6.90 4.02
N LEU A 64 -4.20 -6.86 2.86
CA LEU A 64 -2.78 -6.52 2.74
C LEU A 64 -2.50 -5.08 3.16
N ILE A 65 -3.37 -4.13 2.80
CA ILE A 65 -3.27 -2.73 3.25
C ILE A 65 -3.32 -2.64 4.78
N ILE A 66 -4.17 -3.43 5.44
CA ILE A 66 -4.22 -3.47 6.91
C ILE A 66 -2.91 -4.00 7.49
N LEU A 67 -2.36 -5.08 6.93
CA LEU A 67 -1.07 -5.64 7.39
C LEU A 67 0.08 -4.63 7.24
N GLU A 68 0.16 -3.98 6.10
CA GLU A 68 1.33 -3.17 5.73
C GLU A 68 1.26 -1.73 6.24
N SER A 69 0.05 -1.18 6.43
CA SER A 69 -0.12 0.24 6.77
C SER A 69 -1.23 0.53 7.77
N SER A 70 -1.92 -0.49 8.27
CA SER A 70 -3.06 -0.36 9.19
C SER A 70 -4.19 0.50 8.62
N GLY A 71 -4.33 0.58 7.29
CA GLY A 71 -5.36 1.38 6.63
C GLY A 71 -5.11 2.89 6.60
N LYS A 72 -3.95 3.37 7.07
CA LYS A 72 -3.62 4.80 7.14
C LYS A 72 -3.44 5.39 5.75
N LYS A 73 -3.98 6.59 5.50
CA LYS A 73 -3.74 7.35 4.25
C LYS A 73 -2.30 7.84 4.12
N LYS A 74 -1.74 8.38 5.20
CA LYS A 74 -0.36 8.87 5.25
C LYS A 74 0.56 7.75 5.74
N VAL A 75 1.26 7.13 4.80
CA VAL A 75 2.20 6.03 5.09
C VAL A 75 3.62 6.51 4.87
N TYR A 76 4.45 6.41 5.91
CA TYR A 76 5.85 6.81 5.83
C TYR A 76 6.68 5.73 5.14
N SER A 77 7.68 6.14 4.37
CA SER A 77 8.63 5.22 3.76
C SER A 77 9.56 4.61 4.80
N ARG A 78 9.86 3.31 4.70
CA ARG A 78 10.81 2.63 5.60
C ARG A 78 12.08 2.27 4.85
N PHE A 79 13.24 2.67 5.37
CA PHE A 79 14.53 2.33 4.77
C PHE A 79 14.98 0.91 5.15
N GLU A 80 15.29 0.08 4.15
CA GLU A 80 15.77 -1.28 4.35
C GLU A 80 17.28 -1.39 4.15
N LYS A 81 18.05 -1.34 5.26
CA LYS A 81 19.52 -1.42 5.24
C LYS A 81 20.05 -2.64 4.49
N ARG A 82 19.36 -3.80 4.63
CA ARG A 82 19.73 -5.05 3.97
C ARG A 82 19.60 -4.93 2.45
N ILE A 83 18.52 -4.33 1.95
CA ILE A 83 18.28 -4.12 0.52
C ILE A 83 19.29 -3.12 -0.04
N TYR A 84 19.55 -2.03 0.69
CA TYR A 84 20.58 -1.06 0.30
C TYR A 84 21.96 -1.69 0.10
N LYS A 85 22.38 -2.54 1.06
CA LYS A 85 23.64 -3.28 0.93
C LYS A 85 23.64 -4.19 -0.31
N LYS A 86 22.56 -4.93 -0.56
CA LYS A 86 22.43 -5.78 -1.75
C LYS A 86 22.54 -4.97 -3.04
N LEU A 87 21.78 -3.88 -3.19
CA LEU A 87 21.85 -3.03 -4.38
C LEU A 87 23.25 -2.43 -4.60
N LEU A 88 23.95 -2.01 -3.54
CA LEU A 88 25.33 -1.54 -3.67
C LEU A 88 26.28 -2.66 -4.14
N LEU A 89 26.15 -3.88 -3.60
CA LEU A 89 26.95 -5.02 -4.05
C LEU A 89 26.67 -5.36 -5.52
N THR A 90 25.40 -5.32 -5.95
CA THR A 90 25.02 -5.49 -7.36
C THR A 90 25.64 -4.41 -8.23
N LYS A 91 25.57 -3.13 -7.82
CA LYS A 91 26.17 -2.01 -8.57
C LYS A 91 27.69 -2.19 -8.74
N MET A 92 28.37 -2.70 -7.71
CA MET A 92 29.80 -2.97 -7.73
C MET A 92 30.18 -4.23 -8.52
N GLY A 93 29.22 -5.00 -9.03
CA GLY A 93 29.47 -6.29 -9.68
C GLY A 93 29.91 -7.40 -8.72
N LYS A 94 29.79 -7.19 -7.40
CA LYS A 94 30.14 -8.20 -6.37
C LYS A 94 29.09 -9.31 -6.24
N ILE A 95 27.88 -9.06 -6.72
CA ILE A 95 26.85 -10.06 -6.96
C ILE A 95 26.34 -9.87 -8.39
N SER A 96 26.07 -10.97 -9.10
CA SER A 96 25.69 -10.96 -10.52
C SER A 96 24.39 -10.20 -10.78
N GLY A 97 23.44 -10.30 -9.84
CA GLY A 97 22.15 -9.63 -9.91
C GLY A 97 21.42 -9.67 -8.57
N PHE A 98 20.35 -8.88 -8.48
CA PHE A 98 19.38 -8.93 -7.40
C PHE A 98 17.98 -8.81 -8.03
N GLU A 99 17.24 -9.92 -8.04
CA GLU A 99 16.03 -10.06 -8.87
C GLU A 99 16.30 -9.68 -10.33
N GLN A 100 15.51 -8.78 -10.92
CA GLN A 100 15.67 -8.30 -12.30
C GLN A 100 16.73 -7.19 -12.45
N ILE A 101 17.45 -6.86 -11.38
CA ILE A 101 18.40 -5.75 -11.36
C ILE A 101 19.83 -6.27 -11.49
N ASN A 102 20.58 -5.70 -12.42
CA ASN A 102 22.00 -6.00 -12.62
C ASN A 102 22.87 -4.74 -12.47
N ALA A 103 24.19 -4.94 -12.53
CA ALA A 103 25.17 -3.86 -12.39
C ALA A 103 24.98 -2.76 -13.44
N LYS A 104 24.64 -3.11 -14.70
CA LYS A 104 24.44 -2.15 -15.79
C LYS A 104 23.28 -1.20 -15.48
N THR A 105 22.16 -1.73 -14.99
CA THR A 105 21.01 -0.93 -14.56
C THR A 105 21.38 0.03 -13.43
N LEU A 106 22.11 -0.45 -12.42
CA LEU A 106 22.45 0.36 -11.24
C LEU A 106 23.57 1.36 -11.46
N LYS A 107 24.38 1.24 -12.51
CA LYS A 107 25.45 2.21 -12.82
C LYS A 107 24.92 3.64 -12.96
N LEU A 108 23.71 3.79 -13.48
CA LEU A 108 23.04 5.09 -13.70
C LEU A 108 22.53 5.78 -12.42
N TYR A 109 22.42 5.05 -11.30
CA TYR A 109 21.86 5.59 -10.06
C TYR A 109 22.96 6.00 -9.07
N SER A 110 22.84 7.19 -8.50
CA SER A 110 23.66 7.66 -7.37
C SER A 110 23.40 6.85 -6.10
N LYS A 111 24.30 6.93 -5.11
CA LYS A 111 24.08 6.32 -3.78
C LYS A 111 22.80 6.84 -3.12
N LYS A 112 22.47 8.13 -3.30
CA LYS A 112 21.25 8.75 -2.79
C LYS A 112 20.00 8.12 -3.42
N GLU A 113 20.02 7.90 -4.73
CA GLU A 113 18.91 7.24 -5.43
C GLU A 113 18.79 5.77 -5.04
N ILE A 114 19.90 5.05 -4.92
CA ILE A 114 19.91 3.66 -4.42
C ILE A 114 19.32 3.59 -3.01
N LYS A 115 19.61 4.58 -2.15
CA LYS A 115 18.98 4.67 -0.82
C LYS A 115 17.46 4.79 -0.92
N LYS A 116 16.94 5.63 -1.82
CA LYS A 116 15.50 5.74 -2.08
C LYS A 116 14.90 4.45 -2.64
N LEU A 117 15.56 3.81 -3.60
CA LEU A 117 15.15 2.51 -4.15
C LEU A 117 15.13 1.40 -3.09
N SER A 118 15.88 1.56 -2.01
CA SER A 118 15.92 0.62 -0.88
C SER A 118 14.86 0.90 0.18
N CYS A 119 13.94 1.83 -0.04
CA CYS A 119 12.82 2.08 0.86
C CYS A 119 11.55 1.36 0.40
N SER A 120 10.67 0.98 1.33
CA SER A 120 9.27 0.64 1.05
C SER A 120 8.40 1.88 1.00
N TYR A 121 7.30 1.83 0.24
CA TYR A 121 6.40 2.96 0.01
C TYR A 121 4.92 2.57 0.00
N GLY A 122 4.08 3.52 0.41
CA GLY A 122 2.63 3.44 0.24
C GLY A 122 1.95 2.35 1.09
N PRO A 123 0.65 2.11 0.85
CA PRO A 123 -0.18 1.26 1.69
C PRO A 123 0.15 -0.23 1.58
N PHE A 124 0.82 -0.64 0.51
CA PHE A 124 1.32 -2.00 0.30
C PHE A 124 2.81 -2.15 0.66
N GLN A 125 3.47 -1.11 1.17
CA GLN A 125 4.90 -1.12 1.49
C GLN A 125 5.78 -1.68 0.35
N ILE A 126 5.44 -1.38 -0.90
CA ILE A 126 6.20 -1.85 -2.07
C ILE A 126 7.61 -1.25 -2.08
N MET A 127 8.62 -2.10 -2.31
CA MET A 127 10.01 -1.65 -2.35
C MET A 127 10.28 -0.77 -3.59
N GLY A 128 10.98 0.33 -3.40
CA GLY A 128 11.24 1.33 -4.44
C GLY A 128 11.95 0.75 -5.67
N TYR A 129 12.87 -0.20 -5.48
CA TYR A 129 13.60 -0.84 -6.58
C TYR A 129 12.68 -1.63 -7.53
N LYS A 130 11.45 -1.99 -7.12
CA LYS A 130 10.47 -2.63 -8.00
C LYS A 130 10.06 -1.73 -9.16
N SER A 131 10.23 -0.40 -9.05
CA SER A 131 10.01 0.53 -10.17
C SER A 131 10.87 0.21 -11.39
N ILE A 132 12.06 -0.35 -11.18
CA ILE A 132 12.98 -0.75 -12.24
C ILE A 132 12.39 -1.90 -13.07
N GLY A 133 11.89 -2.95 -12.40
CA GLY A 133 11.25 -4.09 -13.08
C GLY A 133 9.95 -3.70 -13.79
N LEU A 134 9.21 -2.76 -13.21
CA LEU A 134 8.02 -2.16 -13.83
C LEU A 134 8.34 -1.20 -15.00
N LYS A 135 9.61 -0.84 -15.20
CA LYS A 135 10.07 0.16 -16.18
C LYS A 135 9.38 1.52 -16.00
N ILE A 136 9.24 1.97 -14.75
CA ILE A 136 8.69 3.28 -14.40
C ILE A 136 9.67 4.07 -13.53
N SER A 137 9.44 5.38 -13.42
CA SER A 137 10.19 6.19 -12.46
C SER A 137 9.81 5.81 -11.02
N LEU A 138 10.72 6.02 -10.06
CA LEU A 138 10.37 5.89 -8.64
C LEU A 138 9.23 6.85 -8.26
N GLN A 139 9.19 8.04 -8.85
CA GLN A 139 8.13 9.02 -8.60
C GLN A 139 6.75 8.49 -9.01
N SER A 140 6.66 7.73 -10.11
CA SER A 140 5.41 7.10 -10.54
C SER A 140 4.91 6.07 -9.52
N LEU A 141 5.82 5.34 -8.86
CA LEU A 141 5.49 4.35 -7.84
C LEU A 141 4.97 4.98 -6.53
N ILE A 142 5.32 6.24 -6.25
CA ILE A 142 5.01 6.91 -4.97
C ILE A 142 4.10 8.14 -5.11
N GLY A 143 3.79 8.54 -6.34
CA GLY A 143 2.95 9.70 -6.66
C GLY A 143 1.47 9.36 -6.74
N GLU A 144 0.69 10.14 -7.48
CA GLU A 144 -0.78 10.04 -7.52
C GLU A 144 -1.29 8.65 -7.92
N ASN A 145 -0.63 7.98 -8.87
CA ASN A 145 -1.01 6.65 -9.36
C ASN A 145 -0.35 5.50 -8.58
N HIS A 146 0.12 5.74 -7.35
CA HIS A 146 0.88 4.74 -6.59
C HIS A 146 0.11 3.42 -6.37
N LEU A 147 -1.20 3.47 -6.16
CA LEU A 147 -2.04 2.27 -5.98
C LEU A 147 -2.04 1.41 -7.23
N TYR A 148 -2.24 2.02 -8.40
CA TYR A 148 -2.24 1.30 -9.68
C TYR A 148 -0.92 0.58 -9.91
N TRP A 149 0.22 1.27 -9.73
CA TRP A 149 1.53 0.65 -9.95
C TRP A 149 1.87 -0.42 -8.92
N ALA A 150 1.48 -0.24 -7.66
CA ALA A 150 1.65 -1.25 -6.64
C ALA A 150 0.83 -2.51 -6.94
N ILE A 151 -0.45 -2.37 -7.31
CA ILE A 151 -1.32 -3.50 -7.66
C ILE A 151 -0.86 -4.15 -8.97
N LYS A 152 -0.38 -3.38 -9.95
CA LYS A 152 0.23 -3.92 -11.18
C LYS A 152 1.45 -4.79 -10.86
N TRP A 153 2.31 -4.37 -9.92
CA TRP A 153 3.41 -5.20 -9.46
C TRP A 153 2.91 -6.47 -8.78
N ILE A 154 1.95 -6.37 -7.86
CA ILE A 154 1.32 -7.53 -7.20
C ILE A 154 0.80 -8.53 -8.24
N ASN A 155 0.09 -8.04 -9.26
CA ASN A 155 -0.44 -8.86 -10.35
C ASN A 155 0.68 -9.62 -11.07
N GLY A 156 1.76 -8.94 -11.44
CA GLY A 156 2.86 -9.54 -12.19
C GLY A 156 3.76 -10.48 -11.36
N ASP A 157 3.87 -10.24 -10.05
CA ASP A 157 4.78 -10.97 -9.18
C ASP A 157 4.14 -12.25 -8.61
N TYR A 158 2.89 -12.14 -8.13
CA TYR A 158 2.19 -13.27 -7.52
C TYR A 158 0.67 -13.28 -7.77
N GLY A 159 0.17 -12.55 -8.77
CA GLY A 159 -1.26 -12.50 -9.12
C GLY A 159 -1.85 -13.87 -9.48
N ASP A 160 -1.06 -14.78 -10.05
CA ASP A 160 -1.51 -16.14 -10.37
C ASP A 160 -1.90 -16.94 -9.13
N TYR A 161 -1.18 -16.77 -8.02
CA TYR A 161 -1.53 -17.39 -6.73
C TYR A 161 -2.86 -16.84 -6.22
N LEU A 162 -3.08 -15.53 -6.39
CA LEU A 162 -4.34 -14.90 -5.99
C LEU A 162 -5.53 -15.43 -6.77
N ARG A 163 -5.39 -15.57 -8.10
CA ARG A 163 -6.43 -16.12 -8.96
C ARG A 163 -6.73 -17.60 -8.68
N LYS A 164 -5.73 -18.36 -8.22
CA LYS A 164 -5.88 -19.78 -7.82
C LYS A 164 -6.41 -19.96 -6.39
N GLY A 165 -6.63 -18.88 -5.64
CA GLY A 165 -7.02 -18.97 -4.23
C GLY A 165 -5.90 -19.39 -3.28
N GLU A 166 -4.64 -19.38 -3.73
CA GLU A 166 -3.46 -19.74 -2.93
C GLU A 166 -3.00 -18.57 -2.03
N TYR A 167 -3.91 -18.02 -1.24
CA TYR A 167 -3.69 -16.78 -0.46
C TYR A 167 -2.57 -16.92 0.58
N LYS A 168 -2.39 -18.13 1.14
CA LYS A 168 -1.29 -18.43 2.08
C LYS A 168 0.07 -18.20 1.42
N ASN A 169 0.22 -18.66 0.17
CA ASN A 169 1.42 -18.44 -0.62
C ASN A 169 1.57 -16.97 -0.98
N ALA A 170 0.50 -16.31 -1.42
CA ALA A 170 0.53 -14.91 -1.81
C ALA A 170 1.00 -13.97 -0.67
N PHE A 171 0.44 -14.10 0.54
CA PHE A 171 0.89 -13.31 1.69
C PHE A 171 2.36 -13.56 2.03
N HIS A 172 2.80 -14.82 1.99
CA HIS A 172 4.19 -15.15 2.27
C HIS A 172 5.15 -14.63 1.18
N ILE A 173 4.75 -14.69 -0.10
CA ILE A 173 5.52 -14.11 -1.21
C ILE A 173 5.63 -12.60 -1.04
N HIS A 174 4.55 -11.91 -0.70
CA HIS A 174 4.61 -10.46 -0.48
C HIS A 174 5.62 -10.08 0.61
N ASN A 175 5.61 -10.80 1.75
CA ASN A 175 6.46 -10.47 2.88
C ASN A 175 7.91 -10.94 2.73
N ALA A 176 8.11 -12.14 2.21
CA ALA A 176 9.41 -12.84 2.23
C ALA A 176 10.00 -13.10 0.83
N GLY A 177 9.28 -12.79 -0.24
CA GLY A 177 9.71 -12.99 -1.63
C GLY A 177 9.73 -14.46 -2.07
N LYS A 178 9.09 -15.37 -1.33
CA LYS A 178 9.03 -16.82 -1.63
C LYS A 178 7.74 -17.44 -1.14
N LYS A 179 7.39 -18.63 -1.63
CA LYS A 179 6.21 -19.40 -1.18
C LYS A 179 6.26 -19.72 0.31
N TYR A 180 5.09 -20.03 0.87
CA TYR A 180 5.01 -20.53 2.23
C TYR A 180 5.76 -21.87 2.32
N PRO A 181 6.62 -22.08 3.34
CA PRO A 181 7.42 -23.31 3.45
C PRO A 181 6.58 -24.58 3.64
N ASP A 182 6.98 -25.67 2.98
CA ASP A 182 6.29 -26.95 3.04
C ASP A 182 6.37 -27.60 4.44
N ASP A 183 7.42 -27.31 5.20
CA ASP A 183 7.60 -27.74 6.59
C ASP A 183 6.66 -27.03 7.58
N GLY A 184 5.86 -26.07 7.09
CA GLY A 184 4.88 -25.33 7.89
C GLY A 184 5.46 -24.12 8.64
N ILE A 185 6.79 -23.96 8.70
CA ILE A 185 7.45 -22.95 9.54
C ILE A 185 7.58 -21.63 8.76
N PRO A 186 6.84 -20.57 9.13
CA PRO A 186 6.89 -19.30 8.39
C PRO A 186 8.27 -18.65 8.53
N THR A 187 8.78 -18.07 7.44
CA THR A 187 10.07 -17.36 7.42
C THR A 187 9.92 -15.84 7.37
N THR A 188 8.75 -15.35 7.77
CA THR A 188 8.42 -13.93 7.91
C THR A 188 8.95 -13.39 9.23
N TYR A 189 9.15 -12.07 9.32
CA TYR A 189 9.57 -11.45 10.59
C TYR A 189 8.50 -11.63 11.69
N ASP A 190 7.22 -11.45 11.32
CA ASP A 190 6.09 -11.81 12.18
C ASP A 190 5.57 -13.21 11.77
N PRO A 191 5.70 -14.25 12.59
CA PRO A 191 5.23 -15.60 12.24
C PRO A 191 3.71 -15.66 12.05
N LYS A 192 2.95 -14.70 12.59
CA LYS A 192 1.49 -14.59 12.43
C LYS A 192 1.07 -13.76 11.23
N TYR A 193 2.01 -13.24 10.43
CA TYR A 193 1.72 -12.37 9.30
C TYR A 193 0.67 -12.97 8.36
N VAL A 194 0.89 -14.24 7.96
CA VAL A 194 0.01 -14.95 7.03
C VAL A 194 -1.36 -15.25 7.66
N GLU A 195 -1.38 -15.70 8.92
CA GLU A 195 -2.61 -15.97 9.67
C GLU A 195 -3.47 -14.69 9.80
N LYS A 196 -2.85 -13.56 10.16
CA LYS A 196 -3.51 -12.26 10.24
C LYS A 196 -4.08 -11.84 8.89
N GLY A 197 -3.31 -12.00 7.80
CA GLY A 197 -3.76 -11.70 6.44
C GLY A 197 -5.02 -12.46 6.06
N LEU A 198 -5.04 -13.77 6.29
CA LEU A 198 -6.22 -14.62 6.02
C LEU A 198 -7.42 -14.19 6.88
N LYS A 199 -7.19 -13.87 8.16
CA LYS A 199 -8.24 -13.37 9.06
C LYS A 199 -8.82 -12.04 8.56
N TYR A 200 -7.99 -11.11 8.12
CA TYR A 200 -8.41 -9.80 7.62
C TYR A 200 -9.12 -9.90 6.28
N MET A 201 -8.69 -10.83 5.42
CA MET A 201 -9.39 -11.12 4.17
C MET A 201 -10.82 -11.60 4.43
N LYS A 202 -11.02 -12.49 5.41
CA LYS A 202 -12.38 -12.92 5.83
C LYS A 202 -13.24 -11.74 6.29
N HIS A 203 -12.66 -10.75 6.97
CA HIS A 203 -13.37 -9.53 7.35
C HIS A 203 -13.87 -8.77 6.12
N PHE A 204 -12.99 -8.48 5.14
CA PHE A 204 -13.36 -7.74 3.93
C PHE A 204 -14.29 -8.51 2.99
N LYS A 205 -14.19 -9.84 2.95
CA LYS A 205 -15.11 -10.70 2.20
C LYS A 205 -16.55 -10.57 2.71
N ASN A 206 -16.72 -10.39 4.02
CA ASN A 206 -18.01 -10.24 4.67
C ASN A 206 -18.43 -8.77 4.85
N TYR A 207 -17.59 -7.83 4.41
CA TYR A 207 -17.89 -6.40 4.51
C TYR A 207 -19.01 -6.06 3.52
N LYS A 208 -20.24 -6.03 4.02
CA LYS A 208 -21.40 -5.57 3.27
C LYS A 208 -21.37 -4.04 3.23
N LYS A 209 -21.48 -3.49 2.02
CA LYS A 209 -21.73 -2.06 1.79
C LYS A 209 -23.08 -1.67 2.40
#